data_AF-A0A7C3XY16-F1
#
_entry.id   AF-A0A7C3XY16-F1
#
_cell.length_a   1.000
_cell.length_b   1.000
_cell.length_c   1.000
_cell.angle_alpha   90.00
_cell.angle_beta   90.00
_cell.angle_gamma   90.00
#
_symmetry.space_group_name_H-M   'P 1'
#
loop_
_entity.id
_entity.type
_entity.pdbx_description
1 polymer ?
#
loop_
_entity_poly.entity_id
_entity_poly.type
_entity_poly.pdbx_seq_one_letter_code
_entity_poly.pdbx_strand_id
1 'polypeptide(L)'
;MAEIQDRWGSRLGEWEGASIVRVTQGKAVPLGPIMTDTDLDILGPWFEDTASAMAEAVREREGDFRWLSRELGGGAGVSSPTMENILTILVCALTLDSWVFSLLRQAVIGTYPPRGRAGRFFFWGYAFEKGPQRIFGFTTYGGLKGRRLHMIRSHGLDREAIKKALDRGENWDYLQAVLERKEILSFDRTETLPSEARLAERAVKTLQGVGLVDGRDPSRLAVPVFGEEDQEKISRLCGPVSRTIMGYLTKAFQDFETLLPRCSFARCSRSDVLCMLFHLAYSYAADRLVEEGVIPDFPRRAGGEWGVWIS
;
A
#
# COMPACT_ATOMS: atom_id res chain seq x y z
N MET A 1 13.52 -17.70 26.01
CA MET A 1 14.20 -16.66 25.20
C MET A 1 15.60 -17.11 24.76
N ALA A 2 16.46 -17.61 25.66
CA ALA A 2 17.81 -18.07 25.31
C ALA A 2 17.87 -19.42 24.55
N GLU A 3 16.94 -20.35 24.77
CA GLU A 3 16.96 -21.68 24.11
C GLU A 3 16.53 -21.69 22.64
N ILE A 4 15.92 -20.61 22.13
CA ILE A 4 15.49 -20.52 20.71
C ILE A 4 16.66 -20.12 19.80
N GLN A 5 17.67 -19.42 20.35
CA GLN A 5 18.83 -18.95 19.59
C GLN A 5 19.85 -20.06 19.28
N ASP A 6 19.97 -21.07 20.13
CA ASP A 6 21.12 -21.99 20.09
C ASP A 6 20.99 -23.11 19.04
N ARG A 7 19.76 -23.41 18.57
CA ARG A 7 19.53 -24.48 17.57
C ARG A 7 19.76 -24.06 16.11
N TRP A 8 19.86 -22.76 15.81
CA TRP A 8 19.83 -22.27 14.41
C TRP A 8 21.08 -21.49 13.99
N GLY A 9 21.97 -21.16 14.93
CA GLY A 9 23.18 -20.36 14.66
C GLY A 9 24.16 -20.99 13.66
N SER A 10 24.14 -22.31 13.47
CA SER A 10 25.08 -23.02 12.59
C SER A 10 24.69 -23.05 11.11
N ARG A 11 23.53 -22.50 10.70
CA ARG A 11 23.04 -22.54 9.30
C ARG A 11 23.05 -21.20 8.57
N LEU A 12 23.62 -20.16 9.19
CA LEU A 12 23.72 -18.81 8.62
C LEU A 12 24.74 -18.69 7.47
N GLY A 13 25.56 -19.72 7.24
CA GLY A 13 26.64 -19.71 6.23
C GLY A 13 26.24 -20.00 4.78
N GLU A 14 24.98 -20.33 4.48
CA GLU A 14 24.56 -20.83 3.14
C GLU A 14 23.65 -19.87 2.34
N TRP A 15 23.77 -18.56 2.55
CA TRP A 15 22.91 -17.58 1.88
C TRP A 15 23.61 -16.93 0.69
N GLU A 16 23.32 -17.42 -0.51
CA GLU A 16 23.76 -16.84 -1.79
C GLU A 16 22.75 -15.82 -2.36
N GLY A 17 23.27 -14.83 -3.11
CA GLY A 17 22.54 -13.68 -3.63
C GLY A 17 21.34 -13.98 -4.54
N ALA A 18 20.46 -12.99 -4.65
CA ALA A 18 19.15 -13.11 -5.31
C ALA A 18 19.23 -13.43 -6.83
N SER A 19 18.52 -14.48 -7.25
CA SER A 19 18.21 -14.91 -8.64
C SER A 19 16.69 -15.25 -8.70
N ILE A 20 16.13 -15.72 -9.82
CA ILE A 20 14.68 -16.07 -9.94
C ILE A 20 14.44 -17.53 -9.50
N VAL A 21 15.38 -18.42 -9.80
CA VAL A 21 15.30 -19.86 -9.52
C VAL A 21 16.72 -20.38 -9.26
N ARG A 22 16.87 -21.32 -8.32
CA ARG A 22 18.08 -22.11 -8.05
C ARG A 22 17.80 -23.54 -8.47
N VAL A 23 18.64 -24.15 -9.32
CA VAL A 23 18.45 -25.57 -9.67
C VAL A 23 19.17 -26.45 -8.64
N THR A 24 18.43 -27.31 -7.96
CA THR A 24 18.95 -28.26 -6.96
C THR A 24 18.48 -29.66 -7.31
N GLN A 25 19.42 -30.61 -7.48
CA GLN A 25 19.13 -32.00 -7.90
C GLN A 25 18.27 -32.07 -9.18
N GLY A 26 18.54 -31.20 -10.15
CA GLY A 26 17.78 -31.14 -11.42
C GLY A 26 16.40 -30.48 -11.31
N LYS A 27 16.01 -29.93 -10.15
CA LYS A 27 14.73 -29.24 -9.94
C LYS A 27 14.95 -27.74 -9.75
N ALA A 28 14.16 -26.92 -10.43
CA ALA A 28 14.21 -25.47 -10.27
C ALA A 28 13.46 -25.08 -8.97
N VAL A 29 14.16 -24.43 -8.04
CA VAL A 29 13.67 -23.93 -6.75
C VAL A 29 13.55 -22.40 -6.82
N PRO A 30 12.37 -21.79 -6.73
CA PRO A 30 12.23 -20.35 -6.80
C PRO A 30 12.95 -19.66 -5.63
N LEU A 31 13.57 -18.53 -5.92
CA LEU A 31 14.40 -17.77 -4.96
C LEU A 31 13.61 -16.70 -4.20
N GLY A 32 12.31 -16.58 -4.50
CA GLY A 32 11.28 -15.93 -3.69
C GLY A 32 9.99 -16.75 -3.78
N PRO A 33 9.06 -16.61 -2.84
CA PRO A 33 7.85 -17.42 -2.86
C PRO A 33 6.94 -16.97 -4.01
N ILE A 34 6.48 -17.94 -4.81
CA ILE A 34 5.48 -17.73 -5.86
C ILE A 34 4.25 -18.52 -5.43
N MET A 35 3.14 -17.81 -5.18
CA MET A 35 1.85 -18.44 -4.93
C MET A 35 1.36 -19.12 -6.23
N THR A 36 0.72 -20.28 -6.13
CA THR A 36 0.09 -21.00 -7.27
C THR A 36 -1.38 -21.26 -6.96
N ASP A 37 -2.19 -21.65 -7.96
CA ASP A 37 -3.58 -22.04 -7.71
C ASP A 37 -3.69 -23.23 -6.75
N THR A 38 -2.75 -24.18 -6.81
CA THR A 38 -2.66 -25.29 -5.86
C THR A 38 -2.39 -24.80 -4.44
N ASP A 39 -1.52 -23.80 -4.28
CA ASP A 39 -1.25 -23.20 -2.98
C ASP A 39 -2.49 -22.46 -2.46
N LEU A 40 -3.25 -21.79 -3.33
CA LEU A 40 -4.52 -21.18 -2.98
C LEU A 40 -5.58 -22.21 -2.57
N ASP A 41 -5.67 -23.35 -3.25
CA ASP A 41 -6.59 -24.43 -2.86
C ASP A 41 -6.23 -24.99 -1.46
N ILE A 42 -4.94 -24.96 -1.06
CA ILE A 42 -4.49 -25.33 0.29
C ILE A 42 -4.79 -24.23 1.32
N LEU A 43 -4.57 -22.97 0.94
CA LEU A 43 -4.61 -21.82 1.84
C LEU A 43 -5.93 -21.07 1.85
N GLY A 44 -6.89 -21.44 1.00
CA GLY A 44 -8.20 -20.80 0.89
C GLY A 44 -8.87 -20.62 2.26
N PRO A 45 -9.09 -21.70 3.04
CA PRO A 45 -9.67 -21.57 4.38
C PRO A 45 -8.86 -20.65 5.31
N TRP A 46 -7.53 -20.70 5.22
CA TRP A 46 -6.65 -19.83 6.03
C TRP A 46 -6.83 -18.35 5.66
N PHE A 47 -6.94 -18.03 4.36
CA PHE A 47 -7.20 -16.68 3.88
C PHE A 47 -8.62 -16.22 4.24
N GLU A 48 -9.64 -17.07 4.13
CA GLU A 48 -11.02 -16.75 4.49
C GLU A 48 -11.14 -16.42 5.99
N ASP A 49 -10.56 -17.24 6.87
CA ASP A 49 -10.57 -17.03 8.32
C ASP A 49 -9.83 -15.74 8.69
N THR A 50 -8.64 -15.55 8.12
CA THR A 50 -7.82 -14.36 8.37
C THR A 50 -8.51 -13.09 7.87
N ALA A 51 -9.05 -13.11 6.67
CA ALA A 51 -9.77 -12.00 6.08
C ALA A 51 -11.04 -11.65 6.86
N SER A 52 -11.76 -12.66 7.35
CA SER A 52 -12.94 -12.45 8.20
C SER A 52 -12.57 -11.73 9.50
N ALA A 53 -11.51 -12.16 10.18
CA ALA A 53 -11.04 -11.51 11.40
C ALA A 53 -10.55 -10.07 11.16
N MET A 54 -9.87 -9.84 10.02
CA MET A 54 -9.43 -8.51 9.61
C MET A 54 -10.60 -7.58 9.31
N ALA A 55 -11.59 -8.07 8.55
CA ALA A 55 -12.79 -7.32 8.21
C ALA A 55 -13.63 -7.01 9.46
N GLU A 56 -13.77 -7.95 10.38
CA GLU A 56 -14.47 -7.75 11.66
C GLU A 56 -13.86 -6.60 12.46
N ALA A 57 -12.53 -6.58 12.62
CA ALA A 57 -11.85 -5.54 13.38
C ALA A 57 -12.08 -4.13 12.79
N VAL A 58 -12.22 -4.02 11.47
CA VAL A 58 -12.58 -2.75 10.80
C VAL A 58 -14.06 -2.44 11.00
N ARG A 59 -14.94 -3.44 10.81
CA ARG A 59 -16.39 -3.29 10.90
C ARG A 59 -16.86 -2.85 12.28
N GLU A 60 -16.27 -3.38 13.34
CA GLU A 60 -16.52 -2.95 14.72
C GLU A 60 -16.32 -1.44 14.92
N ARG A 61 -15.53 -0.80 14.05
CA ARG A 61 -15.20 0.64 14.07
C ARG A 61 -15.67 1.38 12.83
N GLU A 62 -16.58 0.81 12.04
CA GLU A 62 -17.05 1.41 10.78
C GLU A 62 -17.60 2.83 10.98
N GLY A 63 -18.41 3.03 12.02
CA GLY A 63 -18.99 4.34 12.34
C GLY A 63 -17.91 5.40 12.57
N ASP A 64 -16.82 5.04 13.24
CA ASP A 64 -15.70 5.94 13.52
C ASP A 64 -14.90 6.26 12.24
N PHE A 65 -14.69 5.27 11.36
CA PHE A 65 -14.06 5.49 10.07
C PHE A 65 -14.89 6.40 9.16
N ARG A 66 -16.21 6.20 9.12
CA ARG A 66 -17.13 7.07 8.36
C ARG A 66 -17.21 8.47 8.94
N TRP A 67 -17.18 8.60 10.26
CA TRP A 67 -17.12 9.90 10.91
C TRP A 67 -15.82 10.62 10.59
N LEU A 68 -14.67 9.96 10.75
CA LEU A 68 -13.36 10.55 10.51
C LEU A 68 -13.18 10.93 9.02
N SER A 69 -13.62 10.08 8.09
CA SER A 69 -13.55 10.41 6.65
C SER A 69 -14.38 11.64 6.29
N ARG A 70 -15.54 11.85 6.93
CA ARG A 70 -16.33 13.07 6.77
C ARG A 70 -15.63 14.29 7.35
N GLU A 71 -15.06 14.17 8.55
CA GLU A 71 -14.32 15.26 9.20
C GLU A 71 -13.14 15.71 8.34
N LEU A 72 -12.29 14.77 7.92
CA LEU A 72 -11.14 15.02 7.05
C LEU A 72 -11.52 15.54 5.66
N GLY A 73 -12.73 15.25 5.21
CA GLY A 73 -13.28 15.73 3.94
C GLY A 73 -13.83 17.15 3.96
N GLY A 74 -13.84 17.83 5.11
CA GLY A 74 -14.42 19.17 5.26
C GLY A 74 -15.83 19.21 5.86
N GLY A 75 -16.25 18.13 6.52
CA GLY A 75 -17.50 18.08 7.30
C GLY A 75 -18.76 17.87 6.46
N ALA A 76 -19.88 18.46 6.89
CA ALA A 76 -21.21 18.17 6.34
C ALA A 76 -21.41 18.53 4.85
N GLY A 77 -20.53 19.35 4.28
CA GLY A 77 -20.58 19.76 2.87
C GLY A 77 -19.76 18.88 1.91
N VAL A 78 -19.09 17.83 2.40
CA VAL A 78 -18.24 16.98 1.57
C VAL A 78 -19.06 16.12 0.60
N SER A 79 -18.57 15.96 -0.64
CA SER A 79 -19.19 15.06 -1.61
C SER A 79 -18.98 13.59 -1.23
N SER A 80 -19.96 12.72 -1.53
CA SER A 80 -19.85 11.26 -1.29
C SER A 80 -18.56 10.67 -1.86
N PRO A 81 -18.17 10.97 -3.12
CA PRO A 81 -16.93 10.42 -3.69
C PRO A 81 -15.66 10.80 -2.93
N THR A 82 -15.58 12.02 -2.38
CA THR A 82 -14.42 12.45 -1.59
C THR A 82 -14.36 11.71 -0.25
N MET A 83 -15.50 11.61 0.44
CA MET A 83 -15.60 10.87 1.70
C MET A 83 -15.26 9.39 1.50
N GLU A 84 -15.82 8.78 0.46
CA GLU A 84 -15.54 7.40 0.05
C GLU A 84 -14.06 7.18 -0.24
N ASN A 85 -13.39 8.09 -0.94
CA ASN A 85 -11.96 7.97 -1.19
C ASN A 85 -11.14 8.04 0.10
N ILE A 86 -11.45 8.99 0.99
CA ILE A 86 -10.77 9.10 2.29
C ILE A 86 -11.01 7.83 3.12
N LEU A 87 -12.25 7.34 3.19
CA LEU A 87 -12.60 6.11 3.90
C LEU A 87 -11.74 4.94 3.42
N THR A 88 -11.62 4.76 2.11
CA THR A 88 -10.82 3.66 1.55
C THR A 88 -9.32 3.85 1.81
N ILE A 89 -8.81 5.09 1.85
CA ILE A 89 -7.42 5.37 2.29
C ILE A 89 -7.20 4.93 3.75
N LEU A 90 -8.08 5.36 4.66
CA LEU A 90 -8.00 5.07 6.09
C LEU A 90 -8.05 3.55 6.36
N VAL A 91 -8.95 2.84 5.65
CA VAL A 91 -9.11 1.40 5.83
C VAL A 91 -7.99 0.63 5.15
N CYS A 92 -7.81 0.76 3.85
CA CYS A 92 -6.90 -0.11 3.10
C CYS A 92 -5.43 0.21 3.37
N ALA A 93 -4.99 1.44 3.09
CA ALA A 93 -3.55 1.74 3.16
C ALA A 93 -3.05 1.99 4.57
N LEU A 94 -3.87 2.64 5.39
CA LEU A 94 -3.46 2.99 6.74
C LEU A 94 -3.70 1.79 7.68
N THR A 95 -4.94 1.32 7.78
CA THR A 95 -5.29 0.26 8.74
C THR A 95 -4.84 -1.13 8.31
N LEU A 96 -5.20 -1.61 7.12
CA LEU A 96 -4.91 -2.99 6.71
C LEU A 96 -3.44 -3.20 6.29
N ASP A 97 -2.82 -2.21 5.66
CA ASP A 97 -1.43 -2.30 5.15
C ASP A 97 -0.41 -1.68 6.13
N SER A 98 -0.21 -0.36 6.08
CA SER A 98 1.01 0.27 6.61
C SER A 98 1.20 0.12 8.13
N TRP A 99 0.17 0.31 8.95
CA TRP A 99 0.30 0.14 10.40
C TRP A 99 0.48 -1.34 10.79
N VAL A 100 -0.35 -2.24 10.26
CA VAL A 100 -0.24 -3.68 10.52
C VAL A 100 1.12 -4.20 10.08
N PHE A 101 1.58 -3.82 8.89
CA PHE A 101 2.88 -4.22 8.38
C PHE A 101 4.03 -3.71 9.25
N SER A 102 3.97 -2.46 9.71
CA SER A 102 4.97 -1.89 10.62
C SER A 102 5.05 -2.69 11.92
N LEU A 103 3.91 -3.04 12.51
CA LEU A 103 3.82 -3.86 13.73
C LEU A 103 4.35 -5.27 13.50
N LEU A 104 3.93 -5.93 12.41
CA LEU A 104 4.37 -7.27 12.05
C LEU A 104 5.87 -7.33 11.76
N ARG A 105 6.44 -6.31 11.11
CA ARG A 105 7.89 -6.23 10.88
C ARG A 105 8.69 -6.20 12.17
N GLN A 106 8.23 -5.45 13.16
CA GLN A 106 8.90 -5.35 14.44
C GLN A 106 8.78 -6.64 15.27
N ALA A 107 7.62 -7.29 15.23
CA ALA A 107 7.31 -8.40 16.11
C ALA A 107 7.58 -9.80 15.52
N VAL A 108 7.31 -10.01 14.23
CA VAL A 108 7.19 -11.35 13.63
C VAL A 108 8.01 -11.52 12.37
N ILE A 109 7.88 -10.62 11.39
CA ILE A 109 8.48 -10.77 10.04
C ILE A 109 9.99 -10.50 10.07
N GLY A 110 10.42 -9.51 10.85
CA GLY A 110 11.82 -9.08 10.92
C GLY A 110 12.23 -8.12 9.80
N THR A 111 13.53 -8.01 9.57
CA THR A 111 14.11 -7.17 8.52
C THR A 111 13.80 -7.72 7.14
N TYR A 112 13.55 -6.79 6.22
CA TYR A 112 13.40 -7.11 4.81
C TYR A 112 14.69 -7.75 4.29
N PRO A 113 14.63 -8.88 3.55
CA PRO A 113 15.83 -9.46 2.98
C PRO A 113 16.51 -8.45 2.02
N PRO A 114 17.85 -8.33 2.06
CA PRO A 114 18.59 -7.39 1.22
C PRO A 114 18.40 -7.75 -0.25
N ARG A 115 17.88 -6.79 -1.03
CA ARG A 115 17.33 -7.01 -2.37
C ARG A 115 18.36 -7.14 -3.51
N GLY A 116 19.64 -7.38 -3.23
CA GLY A 116 20.68 -7.69 -4.22
C GLY A 116 20.59 -6.98 -5.59
N ARG A 117 20.93 -7.70 -6.67
CA ARG A 117 20.69 -7.30 -8.08
C ARG A 117 19.41 -7.88 -8.67
N ALA A 118 18.69 -8.72 -7.94
CA ALA A 118 17.36 -9.15 -8.35
C ALA A 118 16.49 -7.89 -8.36
N GLY A 119 15.91 -7.58 -9.52
CA GLY A 119 15.23 -6.30 -9.76
C GLY A 119 14.16 -5.95 -8.72
N ARG A 120 13.59 -4.76 -8.87
CA ARG A 120 12.59 -4.11 -7.99
C ARG A 120 11.24 -4.86 -7.88
N PHE A 121 11.19 -6.16 -8.14
CA PHE A 121 9.98 -6.95 -8.16
C PHE A 121 9.71 -7.53 -6.77
N PHE A 122 9.04 -6.74 -5.94
CA PHE A 122 7.93 -7.31 -5.18
C PHE A 122 6.73 -7.31 -6.13
N PHE A 123 6.69 -8.32 -6.99
CA PHE A 123 5.53 -8.65 -7.79
C PHE A 123 5.44 -10.16 -7.85
N TRP A 124 4.73 -10.68 -6.86
CA TRP A 124 3.63 -11.60 -7.09
C TRP A 124 3.13 -11.57 -8.53
N GLY A 125 3.39 -12.64 -9.27
CA GLY A 125 2.71 -12.90 -10.53
C GLY A 125 1.24 -13.19 -10.23
N TYR A 126 0.44 -12.14 -10.03
CA TYR A 126 -0.99 -12.28 -9.83
C TYR A 126 -1.68 -12.48 -11.17
N ALA A 127 -1.84 -13.75 -11.53
CA ALA A 127 -2.81 -14.20 -12.51
C ALA A 127 -3.46 -15.48 -11.97
N PHE A 128 -3.99 -15.43 -10.75
CA PHE A 128 -4.82 -16.52 -10.24
C PHE A 128 -6.24 -16.26 -10.68
N GLU A 129 -6.86 -17.24 -11.35
CA GLU A 129 -8.28 -17.20 -11.68
C GLU A 129 -9.14 -17.15 -10.42
N LYS A 130 -8.64 -17.71 -9.30
CA LYS A 130 -9.36 -17.91 -8.03
C LYS A 130 -8.91 -16.98 -6.88
N GLY A 131 -8.14 -15.93 -7.15
CA GLY A 131 -7.59 -15.02 -6.12
C GLY A 131 -8.52 -13.87 -5.72
N PRO A 132 -8.06 -12.99 -4.80
CA PRO A 132 -8.79 -11.78 -4.45
C PRO A 132 -8.88 -10.86 -5.67
N GLN A 133 -10.02 -10.21 -5.84
CA GLN A 133 -10.34 -9.32 -6.96
C GLN A 133 -9.80 -7.90 -6.72
N ARG A 134 -9.68 -7.48 -5.47
CA ARG A 134 -9.24 -6.14 -5.07
C ARG A 134 -7.84 -6.16 -4.48
N ILE A 135 -6.87 -6.32 -5.37
CA ILE A 135 -5.46 -6.22 -4.98
C ILE A 135 -5.07 -4.74 -4.95
N PHE A 136 -4.48 -4.34 -3.83
CA PHE A 136 -3.88 -3.02 -3.69
C PHE A 136 -2.49 -3.08 -3.09
N GLY A 137 -1.79 -1.94 -3.11
CA GLY A 137 -0.52 -1.79 -2.41
C GLY A 137 -0.08 -0.35 -2.32
N PHE A 138 0.90 -0.10 -1.46
CA PHE A 138 1.41 1.22 -1.16
C PHE A 138 2.78 1.47 -1.80
N THR A 139 2.94 2.59 -2.51
CA THR A 139 4.23 3.06 -3.01
C THR A 139 4.58 4.41 -2.42
N THR A 140 5.82 4.56 -1.95
CA THR A 140 6.38 5.85 -1.55
C THR A 140 7.41 6.31 -2.58
N TYR A 141 7.24 7.52 -3.09
CA TYR A 141 8.20 8.22 -3.94
C TYR A 141 8.96 9.24 -3.09
N GLY A 142 10.29 9.18 -3.13
CA GLY A 142 11.14 10.19 -2.52
C GLY A 142 11.29 11.39 -3.43
N GLY A 143 11.16 12.59 -2.86
CA GLY A 143 11.45 13.88 -3.48
C GLY A 143 12.71 14.52 -2.93
N LEU A 144 13.07 15.67 -3.50
CA LEU A 144 14.16 16.50 -3.00
C LEU A 144 13.86 17.00 -1.58
N LYS A 145 14.91 17.22 -0.78
CA LYS A 145 14.82 17.76 0.60
C LYS A 145 14.00 16.91 1.58
N GLY A 146 13.92 15.60 1.36
CA GLY A 146 13.25 14.68 2.29
C GLY A 146 11.74 14.56 2.12
N ARG A 147 11.14 15.29 1.16
CA ARG A 147 9.72 15.20 0.79
C ARG A 147 9.38 13.78 0.33
N ARG A 148 8.19 13.29 0.64
CA ARG A 148 7.71 11.97 0.19
C ARG A 148 6.29 12.07 -0.33
N LEU A 149 6.01 11.36 -1.42
CA LEU A 149 4.68 11.15 -1.95
C LEU A 149 4.30 9.69 -1.70
N HIS A 150 3.19 9.49 -1.04
CA HIS A 150 2.66 8.21 -0.61
C HIS A 150 1.42 7.89 -1.42
N MET A 151 1.33 6.70 -2.01
CA MET A 151 0.29 6.40 -3.00
C MET A 151 -0.28 4.98 -2.88
N ILE A 152 -1.61 4.89 -2.82
CA ILE A 152 -2.37 3.65 -2.88
C ILE A 152 -2.67 3.30 -4.33
N ARG A 153 -2.47 2.04 -4.66
CA ARG A 153 -2.57 1.55 -6.02
C ARG A 153 -3.42 0.29 -6.06
N SER A 154 -4.28 0.11 -7.06
CA SER A 154 -4.98 -1.14 -7.36
C SER A 154 -4.74 -1.51 -8.82
N HIS A 155 -4.09 -2.66 -9.07
CA HIS A 155 -3.69 -3.21 -10.37
C HIS A 155 -3.18 -2.24 -11.46
N GLY A 156 -1.92 -2.46 -11.88
CA GLY A 156 -1.37 -2.10 -13.18
C GLY A 156 -1.55 -0.64 -13.62
N LEU A 157 -0.50 0.19 -13.49
CA LEU A 157 -0.23 1.28 -14.44
C LEU A 157 1.13 1.96 -14.28
N ASP A 158 1.35 2.89 -15.21
CA ASP A 158 2.56 3.56 -15.67
C ASP A 158 3.38 4.22 -14.54
N ARG A 159 4.05 3.36 -13.74
CA ARG A 159 5.02 3.76 -12.71
C ARG A 159 6.04 4.74 -13.24
N GLU A 160 6.38 4.61 -14.51
CA GLU A 160 7.38 5.43 -15.16
C GLU A 160 6.85 6.84 -15.42
N ALA A 161 5.58 7.05 -15.77
CA ALA A 161 5.01 8.39 -15.94
C ALA A 161 5.06 9.20 -14.64
N ILE A 162 4.60 8.64 -13.51
CA ILE A 162 4.62 9.34 -12.22
C ILE A 162 6.03 9.54 -11.72
N LYS A 163 6.87 8.50 -11.84
CA LYS A 163 8.28 8.64 -11.48
C LYS A 163 8.95 9.72 -12.31
N LYS A 164 8.76 9.75 -13.63
CA LYS A 164 9.29 10.81 -14.52
C LYS A 164 8.73 12.19 -14.18
N ALA A 165 7.47 12.27 -13.74
CA ALA A 165 6.90 13.52 -13.26
C ALA A 165 7.60 13.97 -11.96
N LEU A 166 7.83 13.07 -11.00
CA LEU A 166 8.46 13.39 -9.73
C LEU A 166 9.99 13.49 -9.79
N ASP A 167 10.64 13.03 -10.87
CA ASP A 167 12.08 13.21 -11.09
C ASP A 167 12.43 14.69 -11.41
N ARG A 168 11.42 15.55 -11.61
CA ARG A 168 11.56 16.99 -11.93
C ARG A 168 11.37 17.86 -10.68
N GLY A 169 12.34 18.72 -10.37
CA GLY A 169 12.31 19.57 -9.19
C GLY A 169 11.15 20.57 -9.19
N GLU A 170 10.83 21.14 -10.36
CA GLU A 170 9.74 22.11 -10.53
C GLU A 170 8.36 21.53 -10.18
N ASN A 171 8.16 20.22 -10.37
CA ASN A 171 6.92 19.56 -10.02
C ASN A 171 6.76 19.42 -8.50
N TRP A 172 7.86 19.15 -7.78
CA TRP A 172 7.85 19.13 -6.32
C TRP A 172 7.62 20.50 -5.71
N ASP A 173 8.17 21.55 -6.32
CA ASP A 173 7.97 22.92 -5.84
C ASP A 173 6.54 23.40 -6.11
N TYR A 174 5.95 23.02 -7.25
CA TYR A 174 4.52 23.24 -7.52
C TYR A 174 3.63 22.54 -6.47
N LEU A 175 3.84 21.24 -6.24
CA LEU A 175 3.07 20.49 -5.24
C LEU A 175 3.18 21.12 -3.85
N GLN A 176 4.37 21.60 -3.45
CA GLN A 176 4.53 22.29 -2.17
C GLN A 176 3.76 23.62 -2.13
N ALA A 177 3.78 24.41 -3.20
CA ALA A 177 3.02 25.66 -3.25
C ALA A 177 1.51 25.42 -3.07
N VAL A 178 0.98 24.35 -3.69
CA VAL A 178 -0.42 23.90 -3.50
C VAL A 178 -0.70 23.56 -2.04
N LEU A 179 0.19 22.79 -1.40
CA LEU A 179 0.04 22.36 -0.02
C LEU A 179 0.07 23.50 0.98
N GLU A 180 0.98 24.45 0.78
CA GLU A 180 1.17 25.58 1.70
C GLU A 180 0.06 26.63 1.57
N ARG A 181 -0.88 26.46 0.62
CA ARG A 181 -1.91 27.45 0.28
C ARG A 181 -1.33 28.86 0.10
N LYS A 182 -0.05 28.97 -0.28
CA LYS A 182 0.49 30.20 -0.83
C LYS A 182 -0.35 30.47 -2.06
N GLU A 183 -0.92 31.67 -2.17
CA GLU A 183 -1.68 32.09 -3.35
C GLU A 183 -0.97 31.54 -4.58
N ILE A 184 -1.54 30.47 -5.15
CA ILE A 184 -1.03 29.93 -6.40
C ILE A 184 -1.50 30.96 -7.38
N LEU A 185 -0.62 31.95 -7.56
CA LEU A 185 -0.62 33.05 -8.48
C LEU A 185 -1.89 33.01 -9.31
N SER A 186 -2.80 33.95 -9.03
CA SER A 186 -3.85 34.35 -9.96
C SER A 186 -3.16 34.76 -11.26
N PHE A 187 -2.79 33.76 -12.06
CA PHE A 187 -2.13 33.92 -13.34
C PHE A 187 -3.23 34.33 -14.29
N ASP A 188 -3.50 35.64 -14.26
CA ASP A 188 -4.38 36.28 -15.21
C ASP A 188 -3.80 36.00 -16.61
N ARG A 189 -4.62 35.38 -17.47
CA ARG A 189 -4.22 34.75 -18.74
C ARG A 189 -3.73 35.73 -19.81
N THR A 190 -3.55 37.01 -19.48
CA THR A 190 -3.54 38.09 -20.46
C THR A 190 -2.23 38.85 -20.62
N GLU A 191 -1.17 38.56 -19.86
CA GLU A 191 0.13 39.20 -20.09
C GLU A 191 1.26 38.18 -20.14
N THR A 192 2.16 38.40 -21.10
CA THR A 192 3.35 37.60 -21.42
C THR A 192 3.99 36.97 -20.18
N LEU A 193 3.76 35.66 -20.02
CA LEU A 193 4.15 34.86 -18.86
C LEU A 193 5.68 34.91 -18.63
N PRO A 194 6.16 35.40 -17.47
CA PRO A 194 7.55 35.27 -17.04
C PRO A 194 8.00 33.80 -17.08
N SER A 195 9.31 33.53 -17.15
CA SER A 195 9.87 32.17 -17.18
C SER A 195 9.31 31.24 -16.11
N GLU A 196 9.02 31.76 -14.92
CA GLU A 196 8.42 31.05 -13.79
C GLU A 196 6.98 30.58 -14.05
N ALA A 197 6.20 31.38 -14.76
CA ALA A 197 4.81 31.07 -15.08
C ALA A 197 4.70 29.98 -16.17
N ARG A 198 5.66 29.95 -17.12
CA ARG A 198 5.80 28.84 -18.08
C ARG A 198 6.23 27.53 -17.41
N LEU A 199 7.07 27.61 -16.37
CA LEU A 199 7.46 26.44 -15.57
C LEU A 199 6.27 25.91 -14.76
N ALA A 200 5.48 26.80 -14.14
CA ALA A 200 4.25 26.42 -13.45
C ALA A 200 3.23 25.77 -14.38
N GLU A 201 2.99 26.32 -15.58
CA GLU A 201 2.08 25.73 -16.57
C GLU A 201 2.53 24.33 -17.01
N ARG A 202 3.83 24.15 -17.25
CA ARG A 202 4.40 22.83 -17.58
C ARG A 202 4.25 21.84 -16.42
N ALA A 203 4.45 22.30 -15.19
CA ALA A 203 4.27 21.48 -13.99
C ALA A 203 2.81 21.05 -13.83
N VAL A 204 1.86 21.99 -13.91
CA VAL A 204 0.40 21.74 -13.89
C VAL A 204 0.03 20.70 -14.92
N LYS A 205 0.41 20.90 -16.19
CA LYS A 205 0.06 19.97 -17.27
C LYS A 205 0.63 18.57 -17.03
N THR A 206 1.87 18.49 -16.53
CA THR A 206 2.50 17.20 -16.22
C THR A 206 1.79 16.50 -15.08
N LEU A 207 1.50 17.23 -13.98
CA LEU A 207 0.88 16.70 -12.76
C LEU A 207 -0.60 16.34 -12.95
N GLN A 208 -1.35 17.09 -13.75
CA GLN A 208 -2.70 16.72 -14.19
C GLN A 208 -2.68 15.49 -15.10
N GLY A 209 -1.69 15.39 -15.99
CA GLY A 209 -1.51 14.23 -16.87
C GLY A 209 -1.24 12.92 -16.12
N VAL A 210 -0.76 13.00 -14.88
CA VAL A 210 -0.57 11.85 -13.99
C VAL A 210 -1.57 11.83 -12.81
N GLY A 211 -2.61 12.66 -12.84
CA GLY A 211 -3.69 12.64 -11.85
C GLY A 211 -3.33 13.11 -10.44
N LEU A 212 -2.25 13.87 -10.26
CA LEU A 212 -1.84 14.43 -8.95
C LEU A 212 -2.51 15.77 -8.64
N VAL A 213 -2.83 16.55 -9.67
CA VAL A 213 -3.49 17.86 -9.59
C VAL A 213 -4.88 17.75 -10.22
N ASP A 214 -5.88 18.41 -9.63
CA ASP A 214 -7.24 18.40 -10.16
C ASP A 214 -7.26 19.05 -11.56
N GLY A 215 -7.86 18.36 -12.53
CA GLY A 215 -8.01 18.85 -13.90
C GLY A 215 -8.91 20.08 -14.01
N ARG A 216 -9.78 20.31 -13.03
CA ARG A 216 -10.74 21.43 -12.98
C ARG A 216 -10.22 22.60 -12.15
N ASP A 217 -9.36 22.34 -11.18
CA ASP A 217 -8.81 23.34 -10.28
C ASP A 217 -7.31 23.07 -10.02
N PRO A 218 -6.39 23.77 -10.71
CA PRO A 218 -4.96 23.54 -10.55
C PRO A 218 -4.44 23.94 -9.16
N SER A 219 -5.22 24.70 -8.38
CA SER A 219 -4.87 25.05 -7.00
C SER A 219 -5.13 23.93 -5.99
N ARG A 220 -5.64 22.78 -6.44
CA ARG A 220 -5.97 21.64 -5.60
C ARG A 220 -5.29 20.37 -6.09
N LEU A 221 -4.87 19.55 -5.13
CA LEU A 221 -4.49 18.18 -5.44
C LEU A 221 -5.75 17.36 -5.73
N ALA A 222 -5.61 16.37 -6.61
CA ALA A 222 -6.70 15.45 -6.95
C ALA A 222 -7.07 14.48 -5.80
N VAL A 223 -6.33 14.55 -4.71
CA VAL A 223 -6.31 13.61 -3.60
C VAL A 223 -6.31 14.36 -2.26
N PRO A 224 -6.87 13.77 -1.19
CA PRO A 224 -6.85 14.38 0.13
C PRO A 224 -5.43 14.44 0.69
N VAL A 225 -5.11 15.53 1.38
CA VAL A 225 -3.84 15.68 2.12
C VAL A 225 -4.17 15.87 3.59
N PHE A 226 -3.46 15.14 4.43
CA PHE A 226 -3.67 15.12 5.87
C PHE A 226 -2.51 15.83 6.56
N GLY A 227 -2.81 16.91 7.28
CA GLY A 227 -1.84 17.64 8.10
C GLY A 227 -1.48 16.89 9.39
N GLU A 228 -0.64 17.49 10.23
CA GLU A 228 -0.21 16.87 11.49
C GLU A 228 -1.39 16.53 12.42
N GLU A 229 -2.35 17.46 12.56
CA GLU A 229 -3.56 17.24 13.37
C GLU A 229 -4.40 16.08 12.83
N ASP A 230 -4.54 15.99 11.50
CA ASP A 230 -5.26 14.89 10.85
C ASP A 230 -4.56 13.56 11.11
N GLN A 231 -3.23 13.53 11.01
CA GLN A 231 -2.43 12.33 11.29
C GLN A 231 -2.58 11.86 12.74
N GLU A 232 -2.72 12.77 13.71
CA GLU A 232 -3.01 12.39 15.08
C GLU A 232 -4.38 11.69 15.21
N LYS A 233 -5.42 12.26 14.59
CA LYS A 233 -6.78 11.68 14.59
C LYS A 233 -6.77 10.30 13.92
N ILE A 234 -6.13 10.20 12.76
CA ILE A 234 -5.93 8.96 12.02
C ILE A 234 -5.24 7.92 12.90
N SER A 235 -4.13 8.27 13.56
CA SER A 235 -3.37 7.35 14.41
C SER A 235 -4.19 6.83 15.60
N ARG A 236 -5.02 7.70 16.22
CA ARG A 236 -5.90 7.31 17.33
C ARG A 236 -6.95 6.28 16.92
N LEU A 237 -7.41 6.30 15.66
CA LEU A 237 -8.36 5.31 15.14
C LEU A 237 -7.66 4.07 14.58
N CYS A 238 -6.74 4.25 13.61
CA CYS A 238 -6.11 3.16 12.87
C CYS A 238 -5.19 2.33 13.75
N GLY A 239 -4.48 2.95 14.70
CA GLY A 239 -3.49 2.27 15.54
C GLY A 239 -4.06 1.13 16.38
N PRO A 240 -5.12 1.36 17.19
CA PRO A 240 -5.80 0.29 17.93
C PRO A 240 -6.34 -0.84 17.04
N VAL A 241 -7.02 -0.51 15.93
CA VAL A 241 -7.58 -1.50 15.00
C VAL A 241 -6.47 -2.36 14.39
N SER A 242 -5.38 -1.73 13.97
CA SER A 242 -4.20 -2.41 13.41
C SER A 242 -3.53 -3.35 14.42
N ARG A 243 -3.53 -3.00 15.71
CA ARG A 243 -3.03 -3.89 16.77
C ARG A 243 -3.93 -5.11 16.96
N THR A 244 -5.25 -4.94 16.90
CA THR A 244 -6.20 -6.07 16.92
C THR A 244 -5.94 -7.01 15.74
N ILE A 245 -5.84 -6.46 14.53
CA ILE A 245 -5.51 -7.22 13.32
C ILE A 245 -4.17 -7.95 13.45
N MET A 246 -3.14 -7.27 13.94
CA MET A 246 -1.81 -7.87 14.14
C MET A 246 -1.84 -9.03 15.15
N GLY A 247 -2.68 -8.96 16.18
CA GLY A 247 -2.92 -10.07 17.11
C GLY A 247 -3.46 -11.31 16.39
N TYR A 248 -4.48 -11.14 15.54
CA TYR A 248 -5.05 -12.23 14.74
C TYR A 248 -4.01 -12.82 13.77
N LEU A 249 -3.31 -11.97 13.02
CA LEU A 249 -2.30 -12.41 12.05
C LEU A 249 -1.15 -13.15 12.71
N THR A 250 -0.72 -12.73 13.90
CA THR A 250 0.35 -13.42 14.63
C THR A 250 -0.06 -14.86 14.97
N LYS A 251 -1.30 -15.07 15.41
CA LYS A 251 -1.84 -16.41 15.66
C LYS A 251 -2.02 -17.20 14.36
N ALA A 252 -2.61 -16.58 13.33
CA ALA A 252 -2.80 -17.21 12.04
C ALA A 252 -1.47 -17.68 11.41
N PHE A 253 -0.37 -16.93 11.60
CA PHE A 253 0.96 -17.34 11.15
C PHE A 253 1.52 -18.55 11.91
N GLN A 254 1.13 -18.77 13.17
CA GLN A 254 1.49 -19.99 13.90
C GLN A 254 0.73 -21.18 13.34
N ASP A 255 -0.57 -21.02 13.08
CA ASP A 255 -1.41 -22.08 12.53
C ASP A 255 -0.98 -22.46 11.09
N PHE A 256 -0.47 -21.49 10.32
CA PHE A 256 0.08 -21.69 8.98
C PHE A 256 1.29 -22.64 8.94
N GLU A 257 2.05 -22.80 10.02
CA GLU A 257 3.22 -23.70 10.05
C GLU A 257 2.86 -25.15 9.68
N THR A 258 1.62 -25.56 9.96
CA THR A 258 1.10 -26.90 9.61
C THR A 258 0.76 -27.03 8.12
N LEU A 259 0.45 -25.92 7.44
CA LEU A 259 0.11 -25.86 6.01
C LEU A 259 1.35 -25.66 5.13
N LEU A 260 2.37 -25.00 5.65
CA LEU A 260 3.61 -24.66 4.94
C LEU A 260 4.22 -25.85 4.16
N PRO A 261 4.35 -27.09 4.71
CA PRO A 261 4.98 -28.19 4.00
C PRO A 261 4.24 -28.63 2.71
N ARG A 262 2.97 -28.25 2.59
CA ARG A 262 2.12 -28.56 1.43
C ARG A 262 2.25 -27.52 0.32
N CYS A 263 2.82 -26.36 0.62
CA CYS A 263 2.91 -25.24 -0.31
C CYS A 263 4.19 -25.31 -1.16
N SER A 264 4.13 -24.82 -2.40
CA SER A 264 5.25 -24.78 -3.35
C SER A 264 6.45 -23.97 -2.83
N PHE A 265 6.18 -22.98 -1.98
CA PHE A 265 7.15 -22.09 -1.35
C PHE A 265 7.58 -22.54 0.06
N ALA A 266 7.34 -23.81 0.43
CA ALA A 266 7.72 -24.37 1.73
C ALA A 266 9.18 -24.15 2.13
N ARG A 267 10.06 -23.98 1.13
CA ARG A 267 11.52 -23.84 1.30
C ARG A 267 12.03 -22.40 1.17
N CYS A 268 11.13 -21.44 0.96
CA CYS A 268 11.51 -20.03 0.87
C CYS A 268 11.83 -19.45 2.26
N SER A 269 12.48 -18.28 2.28
CA SER A 269 12.74 -17.55 3.53
C SER A 269 11.44 -17.29 4.27
N ARG A 270 11.45 -17.50 5.60
CA ARG A 270 10.31 -17.19 6.48
C ARG A 270 9.84 -15.75 6.32
N SER A 271 10.76 -14.78 6.26
CA SER A 271 10.38 -13.37 6.12
C SER A 271 9.67 -13.08 4.80
N ASP A 272 10.11 -13.72 3.71
CA ASP A 272 9.48 -13.59 2.39
C ASP A 272 8.10 -14.25 2.37
N VAL A 273 7.96 -15.45 2.95
CA VAL A 273 6.66 -16.15 3.03
C VAL A 273 5.66 -15.37 3.87
N LEU A 274 6.07 -14.84 5.02
CA LEU A 274 5.14 -14.06 5.88
C LEU A 274 4.79 -12.71 5.27
N CYS A 275 5.74 -12.03 4.62
CA CYS A 275 5.44 -10.84 3.82
C CYS A 275 4.45 -11.17 2.72
N MET A 276 4.66 -12.32 2.06
CA MET A 276 3.78 -12.80 1.03
C MET A 276 2.36 -12.98 1.63
N LEU A 277 2.16 -13.91 2.56
CA LEU A 277 0.85 -14.18 3.16
C LEU A 277 0.12 -12.92 3.66
N PHE A 278 0.83 -11.97 4.27
CA PHE A 278 0.24 -10.70 4.69
C PHE A 278 -0.38 -9.89 3.54
N HIS A 279 0.31 -9.73 2.39
CA HIS A 279 -0.26 -8.90 1.32
C HIS A 279 -1.44 -9.54 0.61
N LEU A 280 -1.50 -10.88 0.59
CA LEU A 280 -2.71 -11.56 0.14
C LEU A 280 -3.84 -11.43 1.15
N ALA A 281 -3.56 -11.64 2.44
CA ALA A 281 -4.57 -11.58 3.49
C ALA A 281 -5.31 -10.24 3.52
N TYR A 282 -4.60 -9.10 3.41
CA TYR A 282 -5.28 -7.81 3.35
C TYR A 282 -6.10 -7.60 2.07
N SER A 283 -5.75 -8.28 0.96
CA SER A 283 -6.47 -8.16 -0.30
C SER A 283 -7.80 -8.93 -0.21
N TYR A 284 -7.78 -10.14 0.37
CA TYR A 284 -9.02 -10.86 0.72
C TYR A 284 -9.88 -10.08 1.73
N ALA A 285 -9.26 -9.44 2.73
CA ALA A 285 -9.99 -8.59 3.66
C ALA A 285 -10.65 -7.40 2.97
N ALA A 286 -9.99 -6.78 1.99
CA ALA A 286 -10.56 -5.68 1.21
C ALA A 286 -11.73 -6.14 0.32
N ASP A 287 -11.64 -7.30 -0.32
CA ASP A 287 -12.79 -7.88 -1.04
C ASP A 287 -13.99 -8.03 -0.13
N ARG A 288 -13.77 -8.64 1.04
CA ARG A 288 -14.82 -8.86 2.03
C ARG A 288 -15.44 -7.54 2.51
N LEU A 289 -14.63 -6.54 2.82
CA LEU A 289 -15.11 -5.22 3.26
C LEU A 289 -15.94 -4.51 2.19
N VAL A 290 -15.64 -4.71 0.90
CA VAL A 290 -16.48 -4.19 -0.20
C VAL A 290 -17.77 -4.99 -0.32
N GLU A 291 -17.70 -6.32 -0.28
CA GLU A 291 -18.88 -7.19 -0.35
C GLU A 291 -19.88 -6.94 0.79
N GLU A 292 -19.36 -6.64 1.98
CA GLU A 292 -20.14 -6.26 3.17
C GLU A 292 -20.59 -4.79 3.16
N GLY A 293 -20.15 -3.97 2.19
CA GLY A 293 -20.55 -2.56 2.06
C GLY A 293 -19.87 -1.59 3.04
N VAL A 294 -18.82 -2.03 3.74
CA VAL A 294 -18.07 -1.22 4.71
C VAL A 294 -17.26 -0.14 4.00
N ILE A 295 -16.65 -0.47 2.86
CA ILE A 295 -15.92 0.47 1.99
C ILE A 295 -16.49 0.41 0.56
N PRO A 296 -16.37 1.49 -0.25
CA PRO A 296 -16.83 1.47 -1.64
C PRO A 296 -16.01 0.52 -2.50
N ASP A 297 -16.58 0.09 -3.64
CA ASP A 297 -15.86 -0.72 -4.62
C ASP A 297 -14.65 0.04 -5.19
N PHE A 298 -13.58 -0.68 -5.51
CA PHE A 298 -12.41 -0.06 -6.12
C PHE A 298 -12.80 0.37 -7.54
N PRO A 299 -12.44 1.60 -7.97
CA PRO A 299 -12.81 2.09 -9.28
C PRO A 299 -12.28 1.17 -10.39
N ARG A 300 -13.19 0.43 -11.05
CA ARG A 300 -12.88 -0.54 -12.13
C ARG A 300 -12.14 0.05 -13.33
N ARG A 301 -12.11 1.38 -13.44
CA ARG A 301 -11.43 2.17 -14.49
C ARG A 301 -10.36 3.13 -13.94
N ALA A 302 -10.10 3.15 -12.63
CA ALA A 302 -8.97 3.95 -12.18
C ALA A 302 -7.72 3.31 -12.72
N GLY A 303 -6.92 4.13 -13.37
CA GLY A 303 -5.68 3.74 -13.97
C GLY A 303 -4.61 3.37 -12.93
N GLY A 304 -4.86 2.38 -12.09
CA GLY A 304 -3.89 1.83 -11.15
C GLY A 304 -3.84 2.51 -9.80
N GLU A 305 -4.44 3.69 -9.59
CA GLU A 305 -4.10 4.58 -8.46
C GLU A 305 -5.28 5.45 -8.04
N TRP A 306 -5.55 5.54 -6.74
CA TRP A 306 -6.78 6.21 -6.25
C TRP A 306 -6.60 7.00 -4.96
N GLY A 307 -5.46 6.90 -4.28
CA GLY A 307 -5.15 7.74 -3.12
C GLY A 307 -3.69 8.18 -3.14
N VAL A 308 -3.43 9.47 -2.92
CA VAL A 308 -2.09 10.05 -2.84
C VAL A 308 -2.04 11.01 -1.66
N TRP A 309 -0.95 11.06 -0.92
CA TRP A 309 -0.69 12.12 0.06
C TRP A 309 0.80 12.45 0.14
N ILE A 310 1.15 13.62 0.65
CA ILE A 310 2.53 14.10 0.76
C ILE A 310 2.90 14.22 2.24
N SER A 311 4.14 13.86 2.60
CA SER A 311 4.75 14.03 3.93
C SER A 311 6.17 14.56 3.85
#